data_AF-A0A4R7ZNL4-F1
#
_entry.id   AF-A0A4R7ZNL4-F1
#
_cell.length_a   1.000
_cell.length_b   1.000
_cell.length_c   1.000
_cell.angle_alpha   90.00
_cell.angle_beta   90.00
_cell.angle_gamma   90.00
#
_symmetry.space_group_name_H-M   'P 1'
#
loop_
_entity.id
_entity.type
_entity.pdbx_description
1 polymer ?
#
loop_
_entity_poly.entity_id
_entity_poly.type
_entity_poly.pdbx_seq_one_letter_code
_entity_poly.pdbx_strand_id
1 'polypeptide(L)'
;MTENRIARPQPITPEDREFIAQVEQRVPDALFDEVAREFAPANLAPDQLARQMSEAAPGGRLRTAVDAAMSGSRHFGSLPPAERSAAAEQATLAAAQAIDSSLTIERKEPTSRLGLIAGKVADKAVDLAFRGSYRDVANLAANKASERLSGALNWSRFHQMEEAQRHAGAVGPAAAAPQYKPADAASSAKATPASKDGDRGRIARD
;
A
#
# COMPACT_ATOMS: atom_id res chain seq x y z
N MET A 1 5.58 -26.45 3.44
CA MET A 1 6.04 -25.06 3.58
C MET A 1 5.55 -24.32 2.34
N THR A 2 4.40 -23.65 2.43
CA THR A 2 3.87 -22.84 1.33
C THR A 2 4.69 -21.56 1.26
N GLU A 3 5.51 -21.41 0.22
CA GLU A 3 6.15 -20.14 -0.12
C GLU A 3 5.04 -19.10 -0.24
N ASN A 4 5.00 -18.16 0.70
CA ASN A 4 4.13 -17.00 0.62
C ASN A 4 4.74 -16.05 -0.44
N ARG A 5 4.68 -16.47 -1.71
CA ARG A 5 5.13 -15.66 -2.85
C ARG A 5 4.18 -14.48 -2.94
N ILE A 6 4.71 -13.29 -2.71
CA ILE A 6 4.00 -12.05 -2.95
C ILE A 6 3.57 -12.09 -4.43
N ALA A 7 2.27 -12.05 -4.70
CA ALA A 7 1.75 -12.20 -6.06
C ALA A 7 1.84 -10.87 -6.81
N ARG A 8 2.25 -10.92 -8.09
CA ARG A 8 2.23 -9.77 -8.99
C ARG A 8 0.81 -9.19 -9.08
N PRO A 9 0.63 -7.86 -9.10
CA PRO A 9 -0.65 -7.26 -9.43
C PRO A 9 -1.10 -7.71 -10.82
N GLN A 10 -2.27 -8.31 -10.91
CA GLN A 10 -2.88 -8.76 -12.15
C GLN A 10 -4.08 -7.87 -12.47
N PRO A 11 -4.34 -7.56 -13.75
CA PRO A 11 -5.55 -6.86 -14.13
C PRO A 11 -6.78 -7.67 -13.70
N ILE A 12 -7.86 -6.97 -13.38
CA ILE A 12 -9.13 -7.61 -13.00
C ILE A 12 -9.88 -8.10 -14.23
N THR A 13 -10.81 -9.03 -14.06
CA THR A 13 -11.57 -9.56 -15.19
C THR A 13 -12.66 -8.59 -15.67
N PRO A 14 -13.24 -8.78 -16.87
CA PRO A 14 -14.41 -8.02 -17.30
C PRO A 14 -15.59 -8.14 -16.32
N GLU A 15 -15.81 -9.32 -15.75
CA GLU A 15 -16.87 -9.58 -14.78
C GLU A 15 -16.65 -8.77 -13.48
N ASP A 16 -15.40 -8.65 -13.03
CA ASP A 16 -15.05 -7.80 -11.89
C ASP A 16 -15.37 -6.32 -12.16
N ARG A 17 -15.14 -5.84 -13.40
CA ARG A 17 -15.46 -4.46 -13.79
C ARG A 17 -16.97 -4.21 -13.81
N GLU A 18 -17.74 -5.16 -14.32
CA GLU A 18 -19.20 -5.11 -14.28
C GLU A 18 -19.72 -5.11 -12.85
N PHE A 19 -19.13 -5.95 -11.98
CA PHE A 19 -19.46 -5.95 -10.55
C PHE A 19 -19.22 -4.59 -9.91
N ILE A 20 -18.07 -3.95 -10.15
CA ILE A 20 -17.77 -2.60 -9.63
C ILE A 20 -18.84 -1.61 -10.08
N ALA A 21 -19.20 -1.61 -11.38
CA ALA A 21 -20.24 -0.72 -11.89
C ALA A 21 -21.61 -0.96 -11.24
N GLN A 22 -21.99 -2.21 -11.00
CA GLN A 22 -23.23 -2.55 -10.31
C GLN A 22 -23.24 -2.15 -8.83
N VAL A 23 -22.10 -2.24 -8.14
CA VAL A 23 -21.95 -1.70 -6.78
C VAL A 23 -22.15 -0.19 -6.82
N GLU A 24 -21.43 0.51 -7.70
CA GLU A 24 -21.50 1.97 -7.79
C GLU A 24 -22.91 2.51 -8.06
N GLN A 25 -23.70 1.81 -8.88
CA GLN A 25 -25.11 2.18 -9.15
C GLN A 25 -26.04 2.03 -7.94
N ARG A 26 -25.69 1.17 -6.98
CA ARG A 26 -26.50 0.91 -5.77
C ARG A 26 -26.08 1.78 -4.59
N VAL A 27 -24.93 2.44 -4.67
CA VAL A 27 -24.36 3.27 -3.62
C VAL A 27 -25.01 4.66 -3.63
N PRO A 28 -25.49 5.16 -2.47
CA PRO A 28 -25.93 6.55 -2.35
C PRO A 28 -24.79 7.56 -2.54
N ASP A 29 -25.07 8.71 -3.14
CA ASP A 29 -24.06 9.77 -3.36
C ASP A 29 -23.39 10.22 -2.06
N ALA A 30 -24.12 10.24 -0.94
CA ALA A 30 -23.56 10.57 0.38
C ALA A 30 -22.44 9.61 0.83
N LEU A 31 -22.47 8.34 0.42
CA LEU A 31 -21.36 7.41 0.68
C LEU A 31 -20.16 7.73 -0.22
N PHE A 32 -20.38 8.16 -1.47
CA PHE A 32 -19.29 8.62 -2.32
C PHE A 32 -18.62 9.89 -1.79
N ASP A 33 -19.35 10.78 -1.13
CA ASP A 33 -18.77 11.94 -0.44
C ASP A 33 -17.84 11.51 0.71
N GLU A 34 -18.22 10.50 1.49
CA GLU A 34 -17.36 9.95 2.55
C GLU A 34 -16.15 9.19 1.98
N VAL A 35 -16.33 8.44 0.89
CA VAL A 35 -15.22 7.82 0.16
C VAL A 35 -14.26 8.88 -0.36
N ALA A 36 -14.77 9.97 -0.93
CA ALA A 36 -13.93 11.08 -1.38
C ALA A 36 -13.13 11.70 -0.22
N ARG A 37 -13.72 11.82 0.99
CA ARG A 37 -12.99 12.31 2.17
C ARG A 37 -11.88 11.39 2.61
N GLU A 38 -12.11 10.08 2.58
CA GLU A 38 -11.14 9.10 3.04
C GLU A 38 -9.99 8.89 2.02
N PHE A 39 -10.29 9.00 0.73
CA PHE A 39 -9.30 8.83 -0.34
C PHE A 39 -8.62 10.13 -0.76
N ALA A 40 -9.12 11.30 -0.34
CA ALA A 40 -8.55 12.58 -0.71
C ALA A 40 -7.09 12.68 -0.23
N PRO A 41 -6.12 12.88 -1.14
CA PRO A 41 -4.76 13.18 -0.73
C PRO A 41 -4.69 14.59 -0.12
N ALA A 42 -3.68 14.86 0.69
CA ALA A 42 -3.56 16.12 1.43
C ALA A 42 -3.57 17.39 0.56
N ASN A 43 -3.28 17.27 -0.73
CA ASN A 43 -3.24 18.35 -1.72
C ASN A 43 -4.51 18.47 -2.58
N LEU A 44 -5.54 17.65 -2.36
CA LEU A 44 -6.81 17.69 -3.07
C LEU A 44 -7.94 17.81 -2.06
N ALA A 45 -8.81 18.81 -2.21
CA ALA A 45 -9.94 18.94 -1.31
C ALA A 45 -10.94 17.77 -1.53
N PRO A 46 -11.52 17.18 -0.46
CA PRO A 46 -12.51 16.12 -0.59
C PRO A 46 -13.66 16.45 -1.55
N ASP A 47 -14.17 17.68 -1.50
CA ASP A 47 -15.27 18.12 -2.39
C ASP A 47 -14.86 18.17 -3.86
N GLN A 48 -13.57 18.41 -4.15
CA GLN A 48 -13.05 18.34 -5.51
C GLN A 48 -12.97 16.89 -6.00
N LEU A 49 -12.52 15.97 -5.14
CA LEU A 49 -12.51 14.54 -5.46
C LEU A 49 -13.93 14.00 -5.65
N ALA A 50 -14.87 14.38 -4.78
CA ALA A 50 -16.28 13.99 -4.88
C ALA A 50 -16.89 14.43 -6.23
N ARG A 51 -16.57 15.65 -6.70
CA ARG A 51 -16.97 16.11 -8.04
C ARG A 51 -16.39 15.26 -9.16
N GLN A 52 -15.08 15.00 -9.11
CA GLN A 52 -14.42 14.14 -10.11
C GLN A 52 -15.03 12.73 -10.14
N MET A 53 -15.37 12.17 -8.98
CA MET A 53 -16.07 10.90 -8.88
C MET A 53 -17.49 10.99 -9.45
N SER A 54 -18.22 12.07 -9.20
CA SER A 54 -19.59 12.23 -9.73
C SER A 54 -19.64 12.36 -11.26
N GLU A 55 -18.61 12.98 -11.85
CA GLU A 55 -18.44 13.17 -13.30
C GLU A 55 -17.93 11.90 -13.99
N ALA A 56 -17.35 10.96 -13.25
CA ALA A 56 -16.89 9.68 -13.78
C ALA A 56 -18.07 8.79 -14.21
N ALA A 57 -17.86 8.05 -15.31
CA ALA A 57 -18.80 7.03 -15.75
C ALA A 57 -18.98 5.94 -14.67
N PRO A 58 -20.13 5.24 -14.64
CA PRO A 58 -20.32 4.08 -13.76
C PRO A 58 -19.22 3.04 -13.98
N GLY A 59 -18.68 2.50 -12.88
CA GLY A 59 -17.48 1.65 -12.84
C GLY A 59 -16.17 2.43 -12.73
N GLY A 60 -16.21 3.76 -12.86
CA GLY A 60 -15.06 4.65 -12.80
C GLY A 60 -14.96 5.47 -11.52
N ARG A 61 -16.03 5.57 -10.71
CA ARG A 61 -16.07 6.50 -9.56
C ARG A 61 -15.10 6.07 -8.46
N LEU A 62 -15.14 4.81 -8.05
CA LEU A 62 -14.21 4.25 -7.08
C LEU A 62 -12.80 4.20 -7.63
N ARG A 63 -12.65 4.01 -8.95
CA ARG A 63 -11.35 4.07 -9.62
C ARG A 63 -10.72 5.46 -9.50
N THR A 64 -11.50 6.53 -9.72
CA THR A 64 -11.06 7.92 -9.53
C THR A 64 -10.56 8.16 -8.10
N ALA A 65 -11.26 7.67 -7.08
CA ALA A 65 -10.83 7.78 -5.68
C ALA A 65 -9.49 7.08 -5.42
N VAL A 66 -9.34 5.84 -5.92
CA VAL A 66 -8.10 5.06 -5.78
C VAL A 66 -6.93 5.73 -6.49
N ASP A 67 -7.14 6.20 -7.72
CA ASP A 67 -6.09 6.88 -8.48
C ASP A 67 -5.65 8.19 -7.79
N ALA A 68 -6.59 8.93 -7.19
CA ALA A 68 -6.28 10.11 -6.39
C ALA A 68 -5.41 9.76 -5.17
N ALA A 69 -5.78 8.74 -4.40
CA ALA A 69 -4.99 8.27 -3.25
C ALA A 69 -3.58 7.80 -3.66
N MET A 70 -3.47 7.10 -4.79
CA MET A 70 -2.17 6.68 -5.33
C MET A 70 -1.33 7.87 -5.78
N SER A 71 -1.93 8.89 -6.40
CA SER A 71 -1.22 10.10 -6.84
C SER A 71 -0.61 10.89 -5.68
N GLY A 72 -1.23 10.85 -4.50
CA GLY A 72 -0.71 11.48 -3.29
C GLY A 72 0.48 10.76 -2.66
N SER A 73 0.76 9.51 -3.07
CA SER A 73 1.86 8.71 -2.50
C SER A 73 3.02 8.58 -3.49
N ARG A 74 4.17 9.12 -3.08
CA ARG A 74 5.46 9.03 -3.80
C ARG A 74 5.88 7.59 -4.16
N HIS A 75 5.36 6.60 -3.43
CA HIS A 75 5.77 5.20 -3.57
C HIS A 75 5.14 4.50 -4.78
N PHE A 76 4.00 4.97 -5.29
CA PHE A 76 3.42 4.38 -6.51
C PHE A 76 4.12 4.85 -7.79
N GLY A 77 4.85 5.97 -7.71
CA GLY A 77 5.66 6.50 -8.81
C GLY A 77 6.75 5.53 -9.29
N SER A 78 7.22 4.62 -8.43
CA SER A 78 8.25 3.63 -8.78
C SER A 78 7.72 2.35 -9.42
N LEU A 79 6.39 2.14 -9.45
CA LEU A 79 5.80 0.97 -10.12
C LEU A 79 5.79 1.15 -11.65
N PRO A 80 6.05 0.08 -12.43
CA PRO A 80 5.80 0.06 -13.87
C PRO A 80 4.35 0.48 -14.18
N PRO A 81 4.08 1.20 -15.28
CA PRO A 81 2.73 1.71 -15.59
C PRO A 81 1.65 0.63 -15.60
N ALA A 82 1.93 -0.54 -16.18
CA ALA A 82 0.99 -1.66 -16.23
C ALA A 82 0.68 -2.23 -14.83
N GLU A 83 1.69 -2.35 -13.97
CA GLU A 83 1.51 -2.88 -12.61
C GLU A 83 0.82 -1.87 -11.69
N ARG A 84 1.09 -0.57 -11.89
CA ARG A 84 0.37 0.50 -11.22
C ARG A 84 -1.12 0.45 -11.59
N SER A 85 -1.42 0.29 -12.87
CA SER A 85 -2.81 0.19 -13.33
C SER A 85 -3.51 -1.03 -12.77
N ALA A 86 -2.86 -2.20 -12.79
CA ALA A 86 -3.40 -3.43 -12.23
C ALA A 86 -3.59 -3.34 -10.71
N ALA A 87 -2.64 -2.76 -9.97
CA ALA A 87 -2.76 -2.55 -8.53
C ALA A 87 -3.95 -1.65 -8.19
N ALA A 88 -4.13 -0.57 -8.96
CA ALA A 88 -5.29 0.30 -8.82
C ALA A 88 -6.60 -0.44 -9.13
N GLU A 89 -6.64 -1.31 -10.15
CA GLU A 89 -7.85 -2.08 -10.50
C GLU A 89 -8.23 -3.04 -9.38
N GLN A 90 -7.23 -3.75 -8.84
CA GLN A 90 -7.41 -4.66 -7.71
C GLN A 90 -7.84 -3.93 -6.43
N ALA A 91 -7.31 -2.73 -6.19
CA ALA A 91 -7.70 -1.90 -5.06
C ALA A 91 -9.13 -1.37 -5.21
N THR A 92 -9.53 -0.97 -6.42
CA THR A 92 -10.91 -0.59 -6.74
C THR A 92 -11.87 -1.76 -6.51
N LEU A 93 -11.53 -2.96 -6.98
CA LEU A 93 -12.33 -4.16 -6.75
C LEU A 93 -12.48 -4.47 -5.26
N ALA A 94 -11.39 -4.40 -4.49
CA ALA A 94 -11.43 -4.65 -3.05
C ALA A 94 -12.30 -3.63 -2.30
N ALA A 95 -12.25 -2.34 -2.70
CA ALA A 95 -13.15 -1.32 -2.16
C ALA A 95 -14.62 -1.63 -2.49
N ALA A 96 -14.93 -2.01 -3.74
CA ALA A 96 -16.27 -2.37 -4.16
C ALA A 96 -16.82 -3.59 -3.39
N GLN A 97 -15.99 -4.63 -3.18
CA GLN A 97 -16.35 -5.81 -2.38
C GLN A 97 -16.66 -5.46 -0.92
N ALA A 98 -15.88 -4.55 -0.32
CA ALA A 98 -16.10 -4.08 1.04
C ALA A 98 -17.43 -3.32 1.16
N ILE A 99 -17.70 -2.41 0.22
CA ILE A 99 -18.95 -1.64 0.17
C ILE A 99 -20.15 -2.58 -0.01
N ASP A 100 -20.10 -3.50 -0.98
CA ASP A 100 -21.19 -4.45 -1.24
C ASP A 100 -21.50 -5.34 -0.02
N SER A 101 -20.46 -5.82 0.66
CA SER A 101 -20.60 -6.65 1.86
C SER A 101 -21.27 -5.88 3.00
N SER A 102 -20.82 -4.64 3.26
CA SER A 102 -21.40 -3.81 4.32
C SER A 102 -22.85 -3.44 4.04
N LEU A 103 -23.16 -3.00 2.81
CA LEU A 103 -24.53 -2.66 2.43
C LEU A 103 -25.48 -3.86 2.46
N THR A 104 -24.98 -5.05 2.18
CA THR A 104 -25.77 -6.29 2.25
C THR A 104 -26.08 -6.70 3.70
N ILE A 105 -25.15 -6.46 4.64
CA ILE A 105 -25.37 -6.73 6.08
C ILE A 105 -26.37 -5.73 6.65
N GLU A 106 -26.21 -4.42 6.39
CA GLU A 106 -27.13 -3.38 6.88
C GLU A 106 -28.57 -3.59 6.37
N ARG A 107 -28.74 -4.05 5.13
CA ARG A 107 -30.07 -4.37 4.56
C ARG A 107 -30.70 -5.64 5.13
N LYS A 108 -29.92 -6.54 5.73
CA LYS A 108 -30.43 -7.76 6.40
C LYS A 108 -30.83 -7.53 7.86
N GLU A 109 -30.39 -6.43 8.48
CA GLU A 109 -30.79 -6.02 9.85
C GLU A 109 -31.78 -4.83 9.93
N PRO A 110 -32.83 -4.70 9.09
CA PRO A 110 -33.76 -3.57 9.14
C PRO A 110 -34.87 -3.75 10.21
N THR A 111 -34.69 -4.64 11.19
CA THR A 111 -35.75 -5.05 12.16
C THR A 111 -35.72 -4.31 13.49
N SER A 112 -34.81 -3.36 13.70
CA SER A 112 -34.88 -2.51 14.90
C SER A 112 -36.11 -1.60 14.84
N ARG A 113 -36.85 -1.49 15.97
CA ARG A 113 -38.10 -0.71 16.17
C ARG A 113 -38.09 0.73 15.59
N LEU A 114 -36.93 1.28 15.26
CA LEU A 114 -36.73 2.56 14.57
C LEU A 114 -37.14 2.53 13.09
N GLY A 115 -37.03 1.40 12.38
CA GLY A 115 -37.47 1.26 10.98
C GLY A 115 -38.98 1.37 10.81
N LEU A 116 -39.75 0.97 11.83
CA LEU A 116 -41.21 1.09 11.86
C LEU A 116 -41.70 2.51 12.19
N ILE A 117 -40.90 3.32 12.89
CA ILE A 117 -41.23 4.72 13.23
C ILE A 117 -40.71 5.68 12.13
N ALA A 118 -39.59 5.35 11.49
CA ALA A 118 -39.00 6.11 10.39
C ALA A 118 -39.88 6.18 9.13
N GLY A 119 -40.71 5.15 8.89
CA GLY A 119 -41.62 5.08 7.73
C GLY A 119 -42.68 6.18 7.65
N LYS A 120 -42.81 7.07 8.64
CA LYS A 120 -43.77 8.20 8.62
C LYS A 120 -43.14 9.60 8.69
N VAL A 121 -41.83 9.77 8.90
CA VAL A 121 -41.22 11.12 9.02
C VAL A 121 -39.82 11.24 8.37
N ALA A 122 -39.17 10.16 7.95
CA ALA A 122 -37.70 10.18 7.91
C ALA A 122 -37.03 9.83 6.57
N ASP A 123 -37.15 10.68 5.55
CA ASP A 123 -36.17 10.63 4.44
C ASP A 123 -34.85 11.31 4.83
N LYS A 124 -34.87 12.38 5.64
CA LYS A 124 -33.64 13.09 6.07
C LYS A 124 -32.98 12.53 7.32
N ALA A 125 -33.75 12.04 8.28
CA ALA A 125 -33.19 11.53 9.54
C ALA A 125 -32.60 10.12 9.38
N VAL A 126 -33.14 9.33 8.45
CA VAL A 126 -32.55 8.06 8.01
C VAL A 126 -31.23 8.33 7.31
N ASP A 127 -31.17 9.28 6.38
CA ASP A 127 -29.94 9.68 5.68
C ASP A 127 -28.83 10.16 6.66
N LEU A 128 -29.19 10.93 7.69
CA LEU A 128 -28.25 11.35 8.74
C LEU A 128 -27.79 10.23 9.67
N ALA A 129 -28.66 9.26 9.99
CA ALA A 129 -28.29 8.09 10.79
C ALA A 129 -27.35 7.15 10.01
N PHE A 130 -27.55 7.03 8.70
CA PHE A 130 -26.67 6.28 7.81
C PHE A 130 -25.36 7.01 7.50
N ARG A 131 -25.25 8.34 7.61
CA ARG A 131 -23.95 9.03 7.42
C ARG A 131 -22.85 8.55 8.37
N GLY A 132 -23.20 8.24 9.62
CA GLY A 132 -22.25 7.64 10.56
C GLY A 132 -21.76 6.28 10.07
N SER A 133 -22.65 5.44 9.57
CA SER A 133 -22.29 4.12 9.03
C SER A 133 -21.59 4.20 7.69
N TYR A 134 -21.91 5.18 6.84
CA TYR A 134 -21.21 5.45 5.57
C TYR A 134 -19.75 5.80 5.78
N ARG A 135 -19.43 6.56 6.83
CA ARG A 135 -18.04 6.82 7.19
C ARG A 135 -17.31 5.52 7.54
N ASP A 136 -17.93 4.63 8.30
CA ASP A 136 -17.33 3.33 8.64
C ASP A 136 -17.16 2.44 7.40
N VAL A 137 -18.14 2.42 6.49
CA VAL A 137 -18.03 1.72 5.21
C VAL A 137 -16.92 2.30 4.34
N ALA A 138 -16.81 3.63 4.25
CA ALA A 138 -15.76 4.31 3.50
C ALA A 138 -14.36 3.99 4.07
N ASN A 139 -14.20 4.06 5.40
CA ASN A 139 -12.96 3.68 6.09
C ASN A 139 -12.59 2.21 5.80
N LEU A 140 -13.55 1.30 5.87
CA LEU A 140 -13.33 -0.12 5.56
C LEU A 140 -12.89 -0.30 4.10
N ALA A 141 -13.56 0.36 3.16
CA ALA A 141 -13.22 0.33 1.75
C ALA A 141 -11.80 0.88 1.49
N ALA A 142 -11.43 1.98 2.14
CA ALA A 142 -10.09 2.57 2.06
C ALA A 142 -9.02 1.66 2.65
N ASN A 143 -9.28 1.02 3.78
CA ASN A 143 -8.38 0.04 4.38
C ASN A 143 -8.16 -1.16 3.45
N LYS A 144 -9.23 -1.70 2.85
CA LYS A 144 -9.13 -2.83 1.91
C LYS A 144 -8.42 -2.47 0.61
N ALA A 145 -8.66 -1.27 0.08
CA ALA A 145 -7.89 -0.75 -1.04
C ALA A 145 -6.40 -0.61 -0.68
N SER A 146 -6.10 -0.03 0.49
CA SER A 146 -4.73 0.17 0.98
C SER A 146 -3.97 -1.13 1.22
N GLU A 147 -4.64 -2.18 1.71
CA GLU A 147 -4.08 -3.54 1.82
C GLU A 147 -3.61 -4.06 0.45
N ARG A 148 -4.45 -3.93 -0.59
CA ARG A 148 -4.10 -4.36 -1.96
C ARG A 148 -2.95 -3.56 -2.53
N LEU A 149 -2.98 -2.25 -2.38
CA LEU A 149 -1.93 -1.36 -2.84
C LEU A 149 -0.59 -1.62 -2.13
N SER A 150 -0.62 -1.91 -0.83
CA SER A 150 0.57 -2.26 -0.05
C SER A 150 1.17 -3.59 -0.52
N GLY A 151 0.34 -4.56 -0.88
CA GLY A 151 0.79 -5.82 -1.50
C GLY A 151 1.55 -5.57 -2.81
N ALA A 152 1.03 -4.70 -3.67
CA ALA A 152 1.69 -4.31 -4.93
C ALA A 152 3.04 -3.60 -4.71
N LEU A 153 3.12 -2.71 -3.70
CA LEU A 153 4.38 -2.05 -3.35
C LEU A 153 5.43 -3.04 -2.81
N ASN A 154 5.01 -4.01 -2.00
CA ASN A 154 5.89 -5.05 -1.48
C ASN A 154 6.41 -5.97 -2.60
N TRP A 155 5.57 -6.30 -3.60
CA TRP A 155 5.99 -7.01 -4.80
C TRP A 155 7.12 -6.28 -5.54
N SER A 156 6.94 -4.98 -5.79
CA SER A 156 7.94 -4.18 -6.49
C SER A 156 9.29 -4.13 -5.78
N ARG A 157 9.28 -3.98 -4.45
CA ARG A 157 10.51 -4.01 -3.65
C ARG A 157 11.20 -5.37 -3.72
N PHE A 158 10.44 -6.46 -3.65
CA PHE A 158 10.98 -7.80 -3.79
C PHE A 158 11.65 -7.99 -5.17
N HIS A 159 10.98 -7.56 -6.24
CA HIS A 159 11.53 -7.63 -7.59
C HIS A 159 12.80 -6.80 -7.78
N GLN A 160 12.84 -5.58 -7.25
CA GLN A 160 14.04 -4.74 -7.31
C GLN A 160 15.23 -5.37 -6.57
N MET A 161 14.99 -6.02 -5.43
CA MET A 161 16.04 -6.76 -4.72
C MET A 161 16.51 -7.99 -5.50
N GLU A 162 15.60 -8.72 -6.13
CA GLU A 162 15.94 -9.88 -6.97
C GLU A 162 16.76 -9.45 -8.20
N GLU A 163 16.40 -8.35 -8.86
CA GLU A 163 17.17 -7.76 -9.95
C GLU A 163 18.54 -7.28 -9.47
N ALA A 164 18.63 -6.60 -8.33
CA ALA A 164 19.90 -6.18 -7.74
C ALA A 164 20.80 -7.39 -7.39
N GLN A 165 20.22 -8.49 -6.92
CA GLN A 165 20.94 -9.75 -6.68
C GLN A 165 21.37 -10.44 -7.96
N ARG A 166 20.54 -10.42 -9.01
CA ARG A 166 20.94 -10.92 -10.35
C ARG A 166 22.09 -10.10 -10.92
N HIS A 167 22.08 -8.78 -10.76
CA HIS A 167 23.17 -7.92 -11.17
C HIS A 167 24.42 -8.10 -10.30
N ALA A 168 24.28 -8.26 -8.98
CA ALA A 168 25.41 -8.54 -8.08
C ALA A 168 25.99 -9.95 -8.27
N GLY A 169 25.17 -10.95 -8.60
CA GLY A 169 25.60 -12.31 -8.95
C GLY A 169 26.18 -12.43 -10.36
N ALA A 170 25.83 -11.51 -11.26
CA ALA A 170 26.50 -11.35 -12.56
C ALA A 170 27.87 -10.64 -12.42
N VAL A 171 28.12 -9.93 -11.31
CA VAL A 171 29.46 -9.52 -10.88
C VAL A 171 30.07 -10.63 -10.01
N GLY A 172 30.28 -11.81 -10.61
CA GLY A 172 31.17 -12.82 -10.05
C GLY A 172 32.62 -12.30 -9.97
N PRO A 173 33.45 -12.80 -9.04
CA PRO A 173 34.62 -12.11 -8.53
C PRO A 173 35.72 -12.00 -9.59
N ALA A 174 35.88 -10.81 -10.18
CA ALA A 174 37.06 -10.44 -10.95
C ALA A 174 37.60 -9.08 -10.50
N ALA A 175 37.73 -8.90 -9.18
CA ALA A 175 38.76 -8.06 -8.60
C ALA A 175 39.61 -8.97 -7.72
N ALA A 176 40.82 -9.23 -8.20
CA ALA A 176 41.83 -10.13 -7.66
C ALA A 176 41.71 -10.38 -6.14
N ALA A 177 41.33 -11.61 -5.77
CA ALA A 177 41.77 -12.15 -4.49
C ALA A 177 43.31 -12.11 -4.48
N PRO A 178 43.97 -11.46 -3.50
CA PRO A 178 45.42 -11.56 -3.39
C PRO A 178 45.75 -13.04 -3.14
N GLN A 179 46.39 -13.67 -4.13
CA GLN A 179 46.89 -15.03 -4.01
C GLN A 179 47.94 -15.07 -2.89
N TYR A 180 47.54 -15.63 -1.75
CA TYR A 180 48.45 -16.01 -0.70
C TYR A 180 49.32 -17.17 -1.22
N LYS A 181 50.61 -16.89 -1.44
CA LYS A 181 51.64 -17.89 -1.73
C LYS A 181 52.44 -18.12 -0.44
N PRO A 182 52.58 -19.36 0.08
CA PRO A 182 53.32 -19.60 1.31
C PRO A 182 54.85 -19.50 1.09
N ALA A 183 55.54 -19.21 2.21
CA ALA A 183 56.94 -18.86 2.46
C ALA A 183 58.02 -19.67 1.68
N ASP A 184 59.23 -19.19 1.43
CA ASP A 184 60.22 -18.73 2.41
C ASP A 184 61.43 -18.02 1.75
N ALA A 185 62.26 -17.42 2.62
CA ALA A 185 63.63 -16.95 2.42
C ALA A 185 63.88 -15.42 2.25
N ALA A 186 64.16 -14.83 3.42
CA ALA A 186 65.34 -14.00 3.69
C ALA A 186 65.46 -12.60 3.07
N SER A 187 65.34 -11.60 3.95
CA SER A 187 66.46 -10.76 4.40
C SER A 187 66.13 -9.26 4.36
N SER A 188 66.05 -8.71 5.58
CA SER A 188 66.64 -7.44 5.99
C SER A 188 66.23 -6.16 5.26
N ALA A 189 65.43 -5.31 5.92
CA ALA A 189 65.97 -4.09 6.52
C ALA A 189 64.85 -3.20 7.11
N LYS A 190 64.87 -3.10 8.45
CA LYS A 190 64.90 -1.84 9.22
C LYS A 190 63.77 -0.83 8.96
N ALA A 191 62.73 -0.89 9.79
CA ALA A 191 62.03 0.30 10.26
C ALA A 191 61.51 0.08 11.69
N THR A 192 62.07 0.83 12.62
CA THR A 192 61.78 0.89 14.05
C THR A 192 60.31 1.24 14.31
N PRO A 193 59.56 0.51 15.16
CA PRO A 193 58.31 1.02 15.71
C PRO A 193 58.60 1.74 17.03
N ALA A 194 58.17 3.00 17.14
CA ALA A 194 58.07 3.70 18.40
C ALA A 194 56.61 4.10 18.61
N SER A 195 55.89 3.33 19.42
CA SER A 195 55.25 3.87 20.63
C SER A 195 54.38 2.85 21.35
N LYS A 196 54.71 2.74 22.64
CA LYS A 196 53.82 2.54 23.79
C LYS A 196 53.07 1.22 23.86
N ASP A 197 53.67 0.30 24.61
CA ASP A 197 52.89 -0.45 25.59
C ASP A 197 53.56 -0.37 26.98
N GLY A 198 52.71 -0.27 28.00
CA GLY A 198 53.04 0.22 29.34
C GLY A 198 53.88 -0.72 30.20
N ASP A 199 54.34 -0.23 31.35
CA ASP A 199 54.54 -1.10 32.51
C ASP A 199 54.51 -0.32 33.85
N ARG A 200 54.21 -1.11 34.87
CA ARG A 200 53.86 -0.82 36.25
C ARG A 200 55.08 -0.37 37.08
N GLY A 201 54.83 0.57 37.99
CA GLY A 201 55.11 0.43 39.42
C GLY A 201 56.56 0.31 39.94
N ARG A 202 56.87 1.28 40.82
CA ARG A 202 57.59 1.19 42.14
C ARG A 202 58.99 1.81 42.30
N ILE A 203 59.00 2.82 43.19
CA ILE A 203 59.82 3.01 44.41
C ILE A 203 61.36 3.09 44.28
N ALA A 204 61.92 4.23 44.70
CA ALA A 204 62.96 4.45 45.74
C ALA A 204 63.36 5.95 45.71
N ARG A 205 63.30 6.70 46.82
CA ARG A 205 64.42 7.04 47.75
C ARG A 205 65.68 7.48 46.99
N ASP A 206 66.27 8.65 47.20
CA ASP A 206 66.43 9.49 48.41
C ASP A 206 66.25 10.99 48.12
#